data_AF-A0AAU6ZM89-F1
#
_entry.id   AF-A0AAU6ZM89-F1
#
_cell.length_a   1.000
_cell.length_b   1.000
_cell.length_c   1.000
_cell.angle_alpha   90.00
_cell.angle_beta   90.00
_cell.angle_gamma   90.00
#
_symmetry.space_group_name_H-M   'P 1'
#
loop_
_entity.id
_entity.type
_entity.pdbx_description
1 polymer ?
#
loop_
_entity_poly.entity_id
_entity_poly.type
_entity_poly.pdbx_seq_one_letter_code
_entity_poly.pdbx_strand_id
1 'polypeptide(L)'
;MRKTLLVLAAIILLSGLAQLFFAGYFHFQNTIEAQREAGVYHVINGQFVLRYSALLAVIVAAIAKAGSRTIWLAAGIFLMTWVQLFIFIIGGMLTGSSEDFITPSGSWVASIHPVTGLLIIFMSYWLFRRARALALNPQPLPPKAAASDASASSATA
;
A
#
# COMPACT_ATOMS: atom_id res chain seq x y z
N MET A 1 0.56 -8.61 15.23
CA MET A 1 0.71 -7.57 14.18
C MET A 1 1.60 -7.96 12.99
N ARG A 2 2.71 -8.70 13.15
CA ARG A 2 3.59 -9.04 12.01
C ARG A 2 2.91 -9.88 10.92
N LYS A 3 2.10 -10.89 11.28
CA LYS A 3 1.27 -11.65 10.33
C LYS A 3 0.22 -10.78 9.64
N THR A 4 -0.43 -9.89 10.39
CA THR A 4 -1.37 -8.90 9.85
C THR A 4 -0.69 -7.99 8.81
N LEU A 5 0.53 -7.52 9.10
CA LEU A 5 1.33 -6.73 8.15
C LEU A 5 1.61 -7.52 6.87
N LEU A 6 1.93 -8.81 6.97
CA LEU A 6 2.14 -9.68 5.81
C LEU A 6 0.88 -9.79 4.95
N VAL A 7 -0.28 -10.01 5.57
CA VAL A 7 -1.56 -10.07 4.85
C VAL A 7 -1.85 -8.75 4.14
N LEU A 8 -1.70 -7.62 4.84
CA LEU A 8 -1.91 -6.30 4.23
C LEU A 8 -0.93 -6.03 3.10
N ALA A 9 0.34 -6.38 3.26
CA ALA A 9 1.33 -6.21 2.20
C ALA A 9 1.01 -7.07 0.96
N ALA A 10 0.46 -8.28 1.16
CA ALA A 10 -0.03 -9.12 0.07
C ALA A 10 -1.24 -8.49 -0.63
N ILE A 11 -2.22 -7.98 0.15
CA ILE A 11 -3.40 -7.27 -0.39
C ILE A 11 -2.95 -6.06 -1.22
N ILE A 12 -2.05 -5.23 -0.71
CA ILE A 12 -1.54 -4.04 -1.43
C ILE A 12 -0.84 -4.45 -2.73
N LEU A 13 0.03 -5.48 -2.70
CA LEU A 13 0.71 -5.96 -3.90
C LEU A 13 -0.27 -6.49 -4.95
N LEU A 14 -1.20 -7.36 -4.53
CA LEU A 14 -2.21 -7.92 -5.42
C LEU A 14 -3.16 -6.84 -5.95
N SER A 15 -3.55 -5.88 -5.11
CA SER A 15 -4.36 -4.72 -5.50
C SER A 15 -3.63 -3.83 -6.49
N GLY A 16 -2.32 -3.61 -6.34
CA GLY A 16 -1.50 -2.89 -7.31
C GLY A 16 -1.43 -3.61 -8.68
N LEU A 17 -1.27 -4.93 -8.68
CA LEU A 17 -1.30 -5.73 -9.91
C LEU A 17 -2.69 -5.72 -10.55
N ALA A 18 -3.75 -5.87 -9.75
CA ALA A 18 -5.13 -5.77 -10.21
C ALA A 18 -5.42 -4.38 -10.78
N GLN A 19 -4.83 -3.32 -10.22
CA GLN A 19 -4.99 -1.95 -10.73
C GLN A 19 -4.50 -1.81 -12.18
N LEU A 20 -3.36 -2.45 -12.51
CA LEU A 20 -2.82 -2.47 -13.86
C LEU A 20 -3.74 -3.26 -14.81
N PHE A 21 -4.25 -4.41 -14.36
CA PHE A 21 -5.24 -5.18 -15.11
C PHE A 21 -6.52 -4.37 -15.37
N PHE A 22 -7.09 -3.75 -14.34
CA PHE A 22 -8.30 -2.92 -14.47
C PHE A 22 -8.05 -1.69 -15.33
N ALA A 23 -6.86 -1.09 -15.30
CA ALA A 23 -6.49 0.02 -16.19
C ALA A 23 -6.53 -0.42 -17.66
N GLY A 24 -5.95 -1.58 -17.98
CA GLY A 24 -6.01 -2.16 -19.32
C GLY A 24 -7.44 -2.51 -19.72
N TYR A 25 -8.17 -3.22 -18.86
CA TYR A 25 -9.57 -3.58 -19.09
C TYR A 25 -10.44 -2.35 -19.37
N PHE A 26 -10.28 -1.28 -18.59
CA PHE A 26 -10.92 0.01 -18.81
C PHE A 26 -10.54 0.63 -20.16
N HIS A 27 -9.25 0.72 -20.47
CA HIS A 27 -8.75 1.48 -21.61
C HIS A 27 -9.04 0.82 -22.96
N PHE A 28 -9.14 -0.51 -23.00
CA PHE A 28 -9.35 -1.28 -24.23
C PHE A 28 -10.82 -1.63 -24.50
N GLN A 29 -11.78 -0.91 -23.89
CA GLN A 29 -13.20 -1.06 -24.22
C GLN A 29 -13.52 -0.41 -25.57
N ASN A 30 -14.48 -1.01 -26.29
CA ASN A 30 -14.83 -0.58 -27.66
C ASN A 30 -15.95 0.48 -27.71
N THR A 31 -16.55 0.83 -26.57
CA THR A 31 -17.57 1.88 -26.44
C THR A 31 -17.31 2.73 -25.21
N ILE A 32 -17.80 3.98 -25.23
CA ILE A 32 -17.65 4.93 -24.12
C ILE A 32 -18.40 4.43 -22.88
N GLU A 33 -19.60 3.88 -23.05
CA GLU A 33 -20.39 3.29 -21.97
C GLU A 33 -19.64 2.13 -21.30
N ALA A 34 -19.14 1.17 -22.09
CA ALA A 34 -18.38 0.04 -21.55
C ALA A 34 -17.09 0.50 -20.88
N GLN A 35 -16.42 1.52 -21.44
CA GLN A 35 -15.26 2.15 -20.82
C GLN A 35 -15.62 2.75 -19.45
N ARG A 36 -16.73 3.51 -19.34
CA ARG A 36 -17.17 4.10 -18.07
C ARG A 36 -17.49 3.02 -17.03
N GLU A 37 -18.20 1.97 -17.42
CA GLU A 37 -18.53 0.84 -16.53
C GLU A 37 -17.28 0.10 -16.05
N ALA A 38 -16.36 -0.22 -16.97
CA ALA A 38 -15.09 -0.86 -16.63
C ALA A 38 -14.19 0.03 -15.75
N GLY A 39 -14.22 1.35 -15.95
CA GLY A 39 -13.46 2.32 -15.18
C GLY A 39 -13.80 2.32 -13.69
N VAL A 40 -15.03 1.96 -13.31
CA VAL A 40 -15.46 1.86 -11.91
C VAL A 40 -14.57 0.90 -11.11
N TYR A 41 -14.15 -0.23 -11.68
CA TYR A 41 -13.28 -1.18 -11.00
C TYR A 41 -11.90 -0.60 -10.70
N HIS A 42 -11.31 0.11 -11.67
CA HIS A 42 -10.02 0.79 -11.50
C HIS A 42 -10.12 1.89 -10.43
N VAL A 43 -11.20 2.69 -10.46
CA VAL A 43 -11.43 3.75 -9.47
C VAL A 43 -11.63 3.17 -8.07
N ILE A 44 -12.50 2.16 -7.92
CA ILE A 44 -12.80 1.57 -6.61
C ILE A 44 -11.56 0.91 -6.00
N ASN A 45 -10.84 0.09 -6.76
CA ASN A 45 -9.64 -0.56 -6.26
C ASN A 45 -8.54 0.45 -5.89
N GLY A 46 -8.28 1.44 -6.74
CA GLY A 46 -7.25 2.46 -6.47
C GLY A 46 -7.59 3.39 -5.31
N GLN A 47 -8.81 3.95 -5.28
CA GLN A 47 -9.22 4.97 -4.32
C GLN A 47 -9.52 4.40 -2.94
N PHE A 48 -10.05 3.17 -2.87
CA PHE A 48 -10.48 2.58 -1.62
C PHE A 48 -9.58 1.43 -1.19
N VAL A 49 -9.52 0.35 -1.97
CA VAL A 49 -8.81 -0.87 -1.56
C VAL A 49 -7.33 -0.60 -1.35
N LEU A 50 -6.64 -0.07 -2.36
CA LEU A 50 -5.20 0.17 -2.31
C LEU A 50 -4.87 1.26 -1.28
N ARG A 51 -5.57 2.40 -1.31
CA ARG A 51 -5.32 3.54 -0.42
C ARG A 51 -5.51 3.19 1.05
N TYR A 52 -6.67 2.64 1.43
CA TYR A 52 -6.93 2.36 2.84
C TYR A 52 -6.15 1.16 3.35
N SER A 53 -5.87 0.16 2.50
CA SER A 53 -4.96 -0.93 2.87
C SER A 53 -3.54 -0.41 3.12
N ALA A 54 -3.05 0.53 2.30
CA ALA A 54 -1.75 1.16 2.51
C ALA A 54 -1.71 1.95 3.82
N LEU A 55 -2.74 2.76 4.12
CA LEU A 55 -2.86 3.46 5.40
C LEU A 55 -2.84 2.48 6.58
N LEU A 56 -3.64 1.42 6.51
CA LEU A 56 -3.69 0.41 7.55
C LEU A 56 -2.35 -0.30 7.71
N ALA A 57 -1.61 -0.54 6.62
CA ALA A 57 -0.28 -1.11 6.68
C ALA A 57 0.73 -0.19 7.37
N VAL A 58 0.63 1.15 7.23
CA VAL A 58 1.45 2.10 8.00
C VAL A 58 1.23 1.92 9.49
N ILE A 59 -0.05 1.95 9.91
CA ILE A 59 -0.45 1.82 11.31
C ILE A 59 0.03 0.47 11.86
N VAL A 60 -0.27 -0.62 11.16
CA VAL A 60 0.10 -1.97 11.57
C VAL A 60 1.63 -2.16 11.60
N ALA A 61 2.37 -1.56 10.67
CA ALA A 61 3.84 -1.60 10.67
C ALA A 61 4.42 -0.88 11.89
N ALA A 62 3.84 0.25 12.28
CA ALA A 62 4.22 0.98 13.49
C ALA A 62 3.95 0.15 14.76
N ILE A 63 2.73 -0.39 14.90
CA ILE A 63 2.37 -1.24 16.05
C ILE A 63 3.23 -2.52 16.10
N ALA A 64 3.53 -3.11 14.93
CA ALA A 64 4.40 -4.29 14.83
C ALA A 64 5.87 -4.00 15.12
N LYS A 65 6.26 -2.73 15.28
CA LYS A 65 7.65 -2.27 15.40
C LYS A 65 8.52 -2.80 14.25
N ALA A 66 8.02 -2.71 13.02
CA ALA A 66 8.62 -3.30 11.81
C ALA A 66 9.91 -2.60 11.32
N GLY A 67 10.40 -1.60 12.04
CA GLY A 67 11.54 -0.76 11.68
C GLY A 67 11.15 0.43 10.80
N SER A 68 11.87 1.55 10.95
CA SER A 68 11.58 2.81 10.27
C SER A 68 11.51 2.68 8.74
N ARG A 69 12.42 1.91 8.15
CA ARG A 69 12.46 1.66 6.70
C ARG A 69 11.18 0.99 6.18
N THR A 70 10.56 0.11 6.96
CA THR A 70 9.31 -0.59 6.57
C THR A 70 8.10 0.33 6.73
N ILE A 71 8.07 1.11 7.82
CA ILE A 71 7.02 2.10 8.08
C ILE A 71 7.01 3.17 6.98
N TRP A 72 8.17 3.75 6.66
CA TRP A 72 8.30 4.74 5.59
C TRP A 72 7.99 4.19 4.20
N LEU A 73 8.27 2.91 3.94
CA LEU A 73 7.89 2.28 2.68
C LEU A 73 6.37 2.18 2.55
N ALA A 74 5.66 1.74 3.60
CA ALA A 74 4.20 1.72 3.61
C ALA A 74 3.61 3.14 3.50
N ALA A 75 4.20 4.12 4.20
CA ALA A 75 3.77 5.52 4.14
C ALA A 75 3.99 6.11 2.76
N GLY A 76 5.12 5.80 2.12
CA GLY A 76 5.41 6.19 0.75
C GLY A 76 4.37 5.63 -0.24
N ILE A 77 3.98 4.36 -0.10
CA ILE A 77 2.91 3.77 -0.93
C ILE A 77 1.60 4.54 -0.73
N PHE A 78 1.20 4.78 0.51
CA PHE A 78 -0.02 5.54 0.82
C PHE A 78 0.02 6.95 0.19
N LEU A 79 1.11 7.68 0.38
CA LEU A 79 1.30 9.01 -0.22
C LEU A 79 1.29 8.96 -1.75
N MET A 80 1.87 7.94 -2.37
CA MET A 80 1.83 7.80 -3.83
C MET A 80 0.41 7.59 -4.36
N THR A 81 -0.51 6.98 -3.59
CA THR A 81 -1.93 6.92 -3.99
C THR A 81 -2.60 8.30 -4.06
N TRP A 82 -2.07 9.31 -3.35
CA TRP A 82 -2.53 10.69 -3.46
C TRP A 82 -1.86 11.41 -4.63
N VAL A 83 -0.58 11.14 -4.88
CA VAL A 83 0.11 11.64 -6.08
C VAL A 83 -0.64 11.20 -7.35
N GLN A 84 -1.15 9.96 -7.40
CA GLN A 84 -2.00 9.50 -8.51
C GLN A 84 -3.19 10.42 -8.77
N LEU A 85 -3.86 10.88 -7.71
CA LEU A 85 -5.01 11.77 -7.81
C LEU A 85 -4.59 13.19 -8.21
N PHE A 86 -3.51 13.70 -7.61
CA PHE A 86 -3.01 15.04 -7.88
C PHE A 86 -2.48 15.21 -9.30
N ILE A 87 -1.96 14.16 -9.94
CA ILE A 87 -1.61 14.20 -11.37
C ILE A 87 -2.81 14.66 -12.21
N PHE A 88 -4.02 14.17 -11.93
CA PHE A 88 -5.21 14.55 -12.68
C PHE A 88 -5.76 15.92 -12.26
N ILE A 89 -5.86 16.21 -10.96
CA ILE A 89 -6.40 17.49 -10.47
C ILE A 89 -5.49 18.65 -10.90
N ILE A 90 -4.22 18.59 -10.52
CA ILE A 90 -3.25 19.65 -10.80
C ILE A 90 -2.92 19.66 -12.30
N GLY A 91 -2.78 18.49 -12.92
CA GLY A 91 -2.54 18.41 -14.36
C GLY A 91 -3.69 19.02 -15.17
N GLY A 92 -4.94 18.76 -14.81
CA GLY A 92 -6.11 19.40 -15.42
C GLY A 92 -6.06 20.92 -15.28
N MET A 93 -5.87 21.43 -14.05
CA MET A 93 -5.77 22.86 -13.77
C MET A 93 -4.66 23.56 -14.56
N LEU A 94 -3.47 22.95 -14.66
CA LEU A 94 -2.31 23.55 -15.32
C LEU A 94 -2.35 23.47 -16.85
N THR A 95 -3.09 22.50 -17.40
CA THR A 95 -3.12 22.23 -18.85
C THR A 95 -4.43 22.63 -19.51
N GLY A 96 -5.41 23.10 -18.73
CA GLY A 96 -6.77 23.39 -19.20
C GLY A 96 -7.57 22.14 -19.58
N SER A 97 -7.12 20.95 -19.18
CA SER A 97 -7.87 19.71 -19.44
C SER A 97 -8.99 19.52 -18.44
N SER A 98 -10.11 18.98 -18.92
CA SER A 98 -11.27 18.57 -18.15
C SER A 98 -11.72 17.15 -18.54
N GLU A 99 -12.78 16.66 -17.91
CA GLU A 99 -13.39 15.39 -18.29
C GLU A 99 -13.99 15.42 -19.70
N ASP A 100 -14.46 16.58 -20.16
CA ASP A 100 -15.10 16.76 -21.48
C ASP A 100 -14.09 17.13 -22.58
N PHE A 101 -12.91 17.61 -22.20
CA PHE A 101 -11.90 18.09 -23.14
C PHE A 101 -10.49 17.86 -22.63
N ILE A 102 -9.75 16.95 -23.27
CA ILE A 102 -8.37 16.64 -22.92
C ILE A 102 -7.43 17.37 -23.88
N THR A 103 -6.55 18.23 -23.34
CA THR A 103 -5.50 18.90 -24.13
C THR A 103 -4.32 17.97 -24.36
N PRO A 104 -3.52 18.16 -25.43
CA PRO A 104 -2.31 17.37 -25.64
C PRO A 104 -1.34 17.42 -24.44
N SER A 105 -1.17 18.59 -23.84
CA SER A 105 -0.38 18.76 -22.61
C SER A 105 -0.97 18.00 -21.43
N GLY A 106 -2.30 17.96 -21.30
CA GLY A 106 -2.98 17.16 -20.27
C GLY A 106 -2.71 15.66 -20.43
N SER A 107 -2.77 15.14 -21.67
CA SER A 107 -2.42 13.74 -21.96
C SER A 107 -0.97 13.42 -21.59
N TRP A 108 -0.05 14.34 -21.86
CA TRP A 108 1.37 14.18 -21.48
C TRP A 108 1.54 14.14 -19.96
N VAL A 109 0.90 15.05 -19.21
CA VAL A 109 0.96 15.03 -17.74
C VAL A 109 0.29 13.77 -17.17
N ALA A 110 -0.87 13.38 -17.71
CA ALA A 110 -1.56 12.15 -17.31
C ALA A 110 -0.70 10.90 -17.53
N SER A 111 0.22 10.89 -18.50
CA SER A 111 1.12 9.76 -18.75
C SER A 111 2.10 9.48 -17.60
N ILE A 112 2.25 10.38 -16.63
CA ILE A 112 3.00 10.16 -15.38
C ILE A 112 2.27 9.15 -14.47
N HIS A 113 0.94 9.06 -14.57
CA HIS A 113 0.10 8.16 -13.78
C HIS A 113 0.53 6.68 -13.88
N PRO A 114 0.59 6.05 -15.07
CA PRO A 114 1.00 4.65 -15.18
C PRO A 114 2.43 4.42 -14.69
N VAL A 115 3.36 5.36 -14.90
CA VAL A 115 4.75 5.26 -14.44
C VAL A 115 4.82 5.21 -12.91
N THR A 116 4.12 6.12 -12.25
CA THR A 116 4.04 6.15 -10.78
C THR A 116 3.22 4.98 -10.22
N GLY A 117 2.27 4.45 -10.99
CA GLY A 117 1.55 3.21 -10.67
C GLY A 117 2.48 1.99 -10.64
N LEU A 118 3.39 1.86 -11.62
CA LEU A 118 4.42 0.82 -11.62
C LEU A 118 5.36 0.94 -10.42
N LEU A 119 5.72 2.17 -10.03
CA LEU A 119 6.51 2.40 -8.82
C LEU A 119 5.80 1.91 -7.56
N ILE A 120 4.48 2.16 -7.43
CA ILE A 120 3.68 1.63 -6.31
C ILE A 120 3.74 0.09 -6.28
N ILE A 121 3.62 -0.59 -7.42
CA ILE A 121 3.71 -2.05 -7.49
C ILE A 121 5.09 -2.53 -7.00
N PHE A 122 6.16 -1.90 -7.45
CA PHE A 122 7.52 -2.23 -7.03
C PHE A 122 7.73 -2.01 -5.51
N MET A 123 7.27 -0.87 -4.98
CA MET A 123 7.32 -0.58 -3.55
C MET A 123 6.53 -1.62 -2.73
N SER A 124 5.36 -2.03 -3.24
CA SER A 124 4.49 -3.02 -2.61
C SER A 124 5.13 -4.41 -2.57
N TYR A 125 5.84 -4.79 -3.63
CA TYR A 125 6.65 -6.01 -3.64
C TYR A 125 7.72 -6.00 -2.54
N TRP A 126 8.44 -4.88 -2.38
CA TRP A 126 9.43 -4.74 -1.31
C TRP A 126 8.79 -4.75 0.08
N LEU A 127 7.61 -4.14 0.24
CA LEU A 127 6.87 -4.18 1.50
C LEU A 127 6.48 -5.63 1.84
N PHE A 128 5.96 -6.38 0.87
CA PHE A 128 5.64 -7.79 1.02
C PHE A 128 6.85 -8.63 1.42
N ARG A 129 8.00 -8.46 0.75
CA ARG A 129 9.23 -9.17 1.12
C ARG A 129 9.66 -8.89 2.55
N ARG A 130 9.65 -7.63 2.98
CA ARG A 130 10.03 -7.23 4.35
C ARG A 130 9.03 -7.76 5.39
N ALA A 131 7.73 -7.66 5.11
CA ALA A 131 6.69 -8.17 5.98
C ALA A 131 6.77 -9.69 6.13
N ARG A 132 7.06 -10.42 5.04
CA ARG A 132 7.27 -11.87 5.04
C ARG A 132 8.47 -12.26 5.89
N ALA A 133 9.61 -11.59 5.73
CA ALA A 133 10.79 -11.84 6.56
C ALA A 133 10.50 -11.61 8.06
N LEU A 134 9.79 -10.53 8.40
CA LEU A 134 9.41 -10.23 9.79
C LEU A 134 8.42 -11.26 10.38
N ALA A 135 7.52 -11.79 9.56
CA ALA A 135 6.51 -12.75 10.00
C ALA A 135 7.07 -14.17 10.15
N LEU A 136 8.04 -14.56 9.32
CA LEU A 136 8.63 -15.91 9.32
C LEU A 136 9.85 -16.05 10.23
N ASN A 137 10.51 -14.94 10.61
CA ASN A 137 11.62 -14.94 11.57
C ASN A 137 11.15 -14.35 12.91
N PRO A 138 10.56 -15.16 13.81
CA PRO A 138 10.25 -14.70 15.16
C PRO A 138 11.55 -14.31 15.88
N GLN A 139 11.53 -13.15 16.55
CA GLN A 139 12.59 -12.80 17.50
C GLN A 139 12.53 -13.77 18.68
N PRO A 140 13.67 -14.18 19.26
CA PRO A 140 13.67 -14.97 20.49
C PRO A 140 12.82 -14.30 21.56
N LEU A 141 11.98 -15.07 22.25
CA LEU A 141 11.25 -14.54 23.40
C LEU A 141 12.27 -14.04 24.44
N PRO A 142 11.98 -12.95 25.16
CA PRO A 142 12.78 -12.55 26.30
C PRO A 142 12.96 -13.75 27.24
N PRO A 143 14.14 -13.93 27.87
CA PRO A 143 14.34 -14.98 28.85
C PRO A 143 13.23 -14.91 29.88
N LYS A 144 12.56 -16.04 30.13
CA LYS A 144 11.61 -16.15 31.24
C LYS A 144 12.40 -15.76 32.49
N ALA A 145 12.04 -14.65 33.13
CA ALA A 145 12.67 -14.24 34.38
C ALA A 145 12.63 -15.46 35.30
N ALA A 146 13.81 -15.94 35.72
CA ALA A 146 13.90 -17.04 36.65
C ALA A 146 13.05 -16.63 37.85
N ALA A 147 11.99 -17.39 38.12
CA ALA A 147 11.26 -17.26 39.37
C ALA A 147 12.34 -17.37 40.45
N SER A 148 12.48 -16.33 41.27
CA SER A 148 13.36 -16.42 42.42
C SER A 148 12.70 -17.40 43.38
N ASP A 149 12.98 -18.69 43.20
CA ASP A 149 12.85 -19.70 44.23
C ASP A 149 13.96 -19.42 45.25
N ALA A 150 13.88 -18.27 45.90
CA ALA A 150 14.58 -18.00 47.14
C ALA A 150 13.74 -18.68 48.23
N SER A 151 14.05 -19.96 48.44
CA SER A 151 13.68 -20.73 49.60
C SER A 151 13.91 -19.92 50.88
N ALA A 152 12.84 -19.36 51.44
CA ALA A 152 12.79 -18.99 52.84
C ALA A 152 12.70 -20.30 53.65
N SER A 153 13.81 -21.01 53.76
CA SER A 153 13.99 -22.10 54.72
C SER A 153 15.20 -21.77 55.58
N SER A 154 14.92 -21.20 56.76
CA SER A 154 15.60 -21.47 58.04
C SER A 154 15.44 -20.28 58.99
N ALA A 155 14.61 -20.43 60.04
CA ALA A 155 14.95 -20.07 61.42
C ALA A 155 13.70 -20.26 62.31
N THR A 156 13.45 -21.51 62.70
CA THR A 156 12.86 -21.81 64.00
C THR A 156 13.90 -21.49 65.07
N ALA A 157 13.51 -20.69 66.06
CA ALA A 157 14.15 -20.58 67.37
C ALA A 157 13.03 -20.53 68.41
#